data_AF-A0A4Q4BQ59-F1
#
_entry.id   AF-A0A4Q4BQ59-F1
#
_cell.length_a   1.000
_cell.length_b   1.000
_cell.length_c   1.000
_cell.angle_alpha   90.00
_cell.angle_beta   90.00
_cell.angle_gamma   90.00
#
_symmetry.space_group_name_H-M   'P 1'
#
loop_
_entity.id
_entity.type
_entity.pdbx_description
1 polymer ?
#
loop_
_entity_poly.entity_id
_entity_poly.type
_entity_poly.pdbx_seq_one_letter_code
_entity_poly.pdbx_strand_id
1 'polypeptide(L)' 'DTGHSCIFIAHNIHHVFQVVDRMVVMRRGTVVADDLSPKTSSIQDVEDVITGDHILV' A
#
# COMPACT_ATOMS: atom_id res chain seq x y z
N ASP A 1 0.91 -2.54 -28.47
CA ASP A 1 0.83 -2.16 -27.06
C ASP A 1 -0.12 -3.13 -26.38
N THR A 2 0.33 -3.90 -25.38
CA THR A 2 -0.41 -5.08 -24.89
C THR A 2 -1.20 -4.82 -23.60
N GLY A 3 -1.08 -3.63 -23.00
CA GLY A 3 -2.01 -3.13 -21.98
C GLY A 3 -2.30 -4.10 -20.83
N HIS A 4 -1.26 -4.63 -20.19
CA HIS A 4 -1.43 -5.60 -19.09
C HIS A 4 -1.65 -4.91 -17.75
N SER A 5 -2.59 -5.44 -16.96
CA SER A 5 -2.76 -5.09 -15.55
C SER A 5 -2.17 -6.18 -14.67
N CYS A 6 -1.43 -5.79 -13.63
CA CYS A 6 -0.80 -6.70 -12.68
C CYS A 6 -1.21 -6.33 -11.25
N ILE A 7 -1.33 -7.35 -10.39
CA ILE A 7 -1.53 -7.17 -8.95
C ILE A 7 -0.27 -7.69 -8.25
N PHE A 8 0.34 -6.82 -7.44
CA PHE A 8 1.47 -7.18 -6.60
C PHE A 8 0.99 -7.35 -5.15
N ILE A 9 1.38 -8.46 -4.53
CA ILE A 9 1.12 -8.74 -3.12
C ILE A 9 2.48 -8.81 -2.42
N ALA A 10 2.72 -7.88 -1.50
CA ALA A 10 3.96 -7.81 -0.74
C ALA A 10 3.64 -7.46 0.71
N HIS A 11 4.52 -7.89 1.62
CA HIS A 11 4.50 -7.50 3.03
C HIS A 11 5.51 -6.38 3.34
N ASN A 12 6.28 -5.93 2.34
CA ASN A 12 7.26 -4.87 2.45
C ASN A 12 7.05 -3.90 1.28
N ILE A 13 6.79 -2.64 1.63
CA ILE A 13 6.42 -1.61 0.67
C ILE A 13 7.60 -1.14 -0.19
N HIS A 14 8.84 -1.24 0.31
CA HIS A 14 10.05 -0.79 -0.41
C HIS A 14 10.25 -1.48 -1.76
N HIS A 15 9.74 -2.69 -1.94
CA HIS A 15 9.85 -3.42 -3.21
C HIS A 15 8.81 -3.00 -4.25
N VAL A 16 7.66 -2.48 -3.83
CA VAL A 16 6.51 -2.25 -4.71
C VAL A 16 6.17 -0.77 -4.90
N PHE A 17 6.59 0.10 -3.99
CA PHE A 17 6.20 1.52 -3.98
C PHE A 17 6.49 2.26 -5.29
N GLN A 18 7.60 1.94 -5.98
CA GLN A 18 8.01 2.64 -7.20
C GLN A 18 7.35 2.10 -8.48
N VAL A 19 6.68 0.94 -8.42
CA VAL A 19 6.17 0.24 -9.61
C VAL A 19 4.64 0.18 -9.69
N VAL A 20 3.94 0.60 -8.63
CA VAL A 20 2.48 0.51 -8.54
C VAL A 20 1.83 1.87 -8.74
N ASP A 21 0.65 1.89 -9.37
CA ASP A 21 -0.15 3.11 -9.52
C ASP A 21 -0.98 3.41 -8.27
N ARG A 22 -1.45 2.35 -7.60
CA ARG A 22 -2.28 2.42 -6.39
C ARG A 22 -1.98 1.27 -5.44
N MET A 23 -2.29 1.47 -4.17
CA MET A 23 -2.08 0.48 -3.12
C MET A 23 -3.35 0.35 -2.27
N VAL A 24 -3.59 -0.86 -1.80
CA VAL A 24 -4.62 -1.18 -0.81
C VAL A 24 -3.93 -1.96 0.29
N VAL A 25 -4.16 -1.57 1.55
CA VAL A 25 -3.59 -2.27 2.70
C VAL A 25 -4.68 -3.06 3.39
N MET A 26 -4.41 -4.35 3.59
CA MET A 26 -5.27 -5.26 4.34
C MET A 26 -4.61 -5.65 5.65
N ARG A 27 -5.38 -5.62 6.74
CA ARG A 27 -4.94 -6.03 8.07
C ARG A 27 -6.04 -6.81 8.76
N ARG A 28 -5.72 -7.98 9.32
CA ARG A 28 -6.67 -8.85 10.05
C ARG A 28 -7.94 -9.19 9.25
N GLY A 29 -7.81 -9.36 7.93
CA GLY A 29 -8.92 -9.71 7.04
C GLY A 29 -9.81 -8.53 6.63
N THR A 30 -9.48 -7.30 7.02
CA THR A 30 -10.21 -6.09 6.60
C THR A 30 -9.31 -5.15 5.81
N VAL A 31 -9.90 -4.36 4.91
CA VAL A 31 -9.21 -3.25 4.24
C VAL A 31 -9.11 -2.10 5.23
N VAL A 32 -7.90 -1.60 5.46
CA VAL A 32 -7.64 -0.47 6.37
C VAL A 32 -7.25 0.82 5.64
N ALA A 33 -6.84 0.73 4.37
CA ALA A 33 -6.62 1.87 3.48
C ALA A 33 -6.78 1.45 2.01
N ASP A 34 -7.39 2.29 1.17
CA ASP A 34 -7.70 1.98 -0.24
C ASP A 34 -7.42 3.12 -1.26
N ASP A 35 -6.90 4.26 -0.80
CA ASP A 35 -6.60 5.46 -1.60
C ASP A 35 -5.08 5.80 -1.66
N LEU A 36 -4.23 4.88 -1.23
CA LEU A 36 -2.79 5.09 -1.16
C LEU A 36 -2.18 5.10 -2.57
N SER A 37 -1.34 6.09 -2.85
CA SER A 37 -0.63 6.20 -4.12
C SER A 37 0.78 6.76 -3.91
N PRO A 38 1.76 6.38 -4.75
CA PRO A 38 3.11 6.96 -4.67
C PRO A 38 3.14 8.47 -4.97
N LYS A 39 2.03 9.04 -5.47
CA LYS A 39 1.90 10.48 -5.78
C LYS A 39 1.43 11.30 -4.58
N THR A 40 0.77 10.67 -3.61
CA THR A 40 0.07 11.34 -2.50
C THR A 40 0.45 10.84 -1.13
N SER A 41 1.12 9.69 -1.04
CA SER A 41 1.51 9.03 0.20
C SER A 41 3.02 8.81 0.20
N SER A 42 3.66 8.97 1.36
CA SER A 42 5.06 8.59 1.55
C SER A 42 5.19 7.10 1.88
N ILE A 43 6.41 6.56 1.79
CA ILE A 43 6.69 5.18 2.23
C ILE A 43 6.31 5.00 3.70
N GLN A 44 6.68 5.97 4.55
CA GLN A 44 6.40 5.94 5.99
C GLN A 44 4.89 5.85 6.27
N ASP A 45 4.07 6.66 5.59
CA ASP A 45 2.61 6.63 5.78
C ASP A 45 2.03 5.24 5.51
N VAL A 46 2.54 4.55 4.48
CA VAL A 46 2.09 3.21 4.13
C VAL A 46 2.62 2.17 5.13
N GLU A 47 3.85 2.33 5.61
CA GLU A 47 4.42 1.47 6.66
C GLU A 47 3.63 1.56 7.95
N ASP A 48 3.29 2.77 8.39
CA ASP A 48 2.48 3.01 9.59
C ASP A 48 1.13 2.30 9.50
N VAL A 49 0.47 2.36 8.33
CA VAL A 49 -0.80 1.64 8.09
C VAL A 49 -0.61 0.11 8.08
N ILE A 50 0.52 -0.39 7.57
CA ILE A 50 0.84 -1.83 7.55
C ILE A 50 1.12 -2.35 8.97
N THR A 51 1.97 -1.67 9.74
CA THR A 51 2.32 -2.08 11.11
C THR A 51 1.14 -1.85 12.07
N GLY A 52 0.36 -0.79 11.81
CA GLY A 52 -0.66 -0.28 12.71
C GLY A 52 -0.08 0.61 13.81
N ASP A 53 1.17 1.06 13.67
CA ASP A 53 1.74 2.10 14.52
C ASP A 53 1.06 3.43 14.13
N HIS A 54 0.63 4.22 15.13
CA HIS A 54 -0.22 5.42 15.01
C HIS A 54 -1.75 5.24 14.95
N ILE A 55 -2.30 4.03 15.05
CA ILE A 55 -3.72 3.89 15.43
C ILE A 55 -3.84 4.04 16.95
N LEU A 56 -3.75 5.28 17.44
CA LEU A 56 -4.25 5.65 18.76
C LEU A 56 -5.77 5.52 18.74
N VAL A 57 -6.26 4.42 19.28
CA VAL A 57 -7.60 4.33 19.90
C VAL A 57 -7.49 4.65 21.38
#